data_AF-A0A5Q0BH59-F1
#
_entry.id   AF-A0A5Q0BH59-F1
#
_cell.length_a   1.000
_cell.length_b   1.000
_cell.length_c   1.000
_cell.angle_alpha   90.00
_cell.angle_beta   90.00
_cell.angle_gamma   90.00
#
_symmetry.space_group_name_H-M   'P 1'
#
loop_
_entity.id
_entity.type
_entity.pdbx_description
1 polymer ?
#
loop_
_entity_poly.entity_id
_entity_poly.type
_entity_poly.pdbx_seq_one_letter_code
_entity_poly.pdbx_strand_id
1 'polypeptide(L)'
;MNFLDEIVAGYSTRFGQRHHLPEYRQIELYSKKKKLAFADEPLQRIWPGNALSTEAAFMLLETQLISRDPSLEDQLSWQRYLALPRGTVTEKLVAEVYRLLRIHHIAGVFPEGHMELDDGLLHISCTYRRCALALVLTPVGLELLESFVFYYLDSFNQPYSESYVEAMLTQYYFDIVGEVKRFSDEDRILYQFRQAMPMNRHFRFDSDHPRYRVAENNLAIEIGGFHSDPARYPIDFYLIFEDSLHIIPVEALRRESLPLDSLPRWRARTAGGLLLPDRFRQRFGRETVVVGLPMS
;
A
#
# COMPACT_ATOMS: atom_id res chain seq x y z
N MET A 1 14.84 -0.70 18.78
CA MET A 1 14.63 -0.46 17.34
C MET A 1 15.64 -1.33 16.62
N ASN A 2 15.21 -2.22 15.74
CA ASN A 2 16.09 -3.10 15.00
C ASN A 2 16.83 -2.28 13.91
N PHE A 3 18.05 -2.65 13.55
CA PHE A 3 18.81 -2.05 12.45
C PHE A 3 18.02 -2.06 11.13
N LEU A 4 17.17 -3.07 10.93
CA LEU A 4 16.25 -3.12 9.80
C LEU A 4 15.21 -1.97 9.82
N ASP A 5 14.70 -1.59 11.01
CA ASP A 5 13.76 -0.48 11.16
C ASP A 5 14.43 0.86 10.79
N GLU A 6 15.72 1.03 11.12
CA GLU A 6 16.51 2.21 10.75
C GLU A 6 16.78 2.27 9.25
N ILE A 7 17.04 1.14 8.60
CA ILE A 7 17.20 1.07 7.14
C ILE A 7 15.89 1.43 6.44
N VAL A 8 14.75 0.90 6.89
CA VAL A 8 13.43 1.22 6.33
C VAL A 8 13.12 2.71 6.48
N ALA A 9 13.41 3.29 7.65
CA ALA A 9 13.28 4.73 7.88
C ALA A 9 14.21 5.56 6.96
N GLY A 10 15.48 5.16 6.79
CA GLY A 10 16.42 5.84 5.89
C GLY A 10 16.03 5.75 4.42
N TYR A 11 15.47 4.63 3.97
CA TYR A 11 14.96 4.43 2.61
C TYR A 11 13.83 5.43 2.27
N SER A 12 12.88 5.60 3.21
CA SER A 12 11.75 6.54 3.07
C SER A 12 12.19 7.98 2.76
N THR A 13 13.31 8.41 3.36
CA THR A 13 13.83 9.77 3.23
C THR A 13 14.52 9.98 1.89
N ARG A 14 15.09 8.92 1.30
CA ARG A 14 15.89 8.99 0.06
C ARG A 14 15.09 8.72 -1.20
N PHE A 15 14.06 7.87 -1.13
CA PHE A 15 13.30 7.42 -2.29
C PHE A 15 11.79 7.74 -2.20
N GLY A 16 11.29 8.13 -1.00
CA GLY A 16 9.87 8.35 -0.74
C GLY A 16 9.31 9.73 -1.14
N GLN A 17 10.14 10.67 -1.57
CA GLN A 17 9.67 11.99 -2.04
C GLN A 17 9.47 11.98 -3.55
N ARG A 18 8.35 11.38 -4.01
CA ARG A 18 7.83 11.68 -5.36
C ARG A 18 6.84 12.83 -5.26
N HIS A 19 7.03 13.85 -6.09
CA HIS A 19 6.13 14.99 -6.20
C HIS A 19 4.69 14.51 -6.42
N HIS A 20 3.77 14.95 -5.55
CA HIS A 20 2.35 14.63 -5.58
C HIS A 20 1.67 15.25 -6.81
N LEU A 21 1.90 14.69 -7.98
CA LEU A 21 1.01 14.87 -9.12
C LEU A 21 -0.22 13.98 -8.92
N PRO A 22 -1.38 14.32 -9.51
CA PRO A 22 -2.50 13.40 -9.56
C PRO A 22 -2.03 12.08 -10.20
N GLU A 23 -2.28 10.95 -9.52
CA GLU A 23 -2.07 9.62 -10.11
C GLU A 23 -3.11 9.43 -11.24
N TYR A 24 -2.71 9.68 -12.49
CA TYR A 24 -3.55 9.37 -13.65
C TYR A 24 -3.43 7.89 -13.98
N ARG A 25 -4.56 7.18 -14.01
CA ARG A 25 -4.60 5.76 -14.31
C ARG A 25 -5.50 5.45 -15.49
N GLN A 26 -5.05 4.50 -16.30
CA GLN A 26 -5.83 4.01 -17.42
C GLN A 26 -6.82 2.96 -16.92
N ILE A 27 -8.11 3.18 -17.18
CA ILE A 27 -9.15 2.17 -16.99
C ILE A 27 -9.57 1.64 -18.36
N GLU A 28 -9.49 0.33 -18.53
CA GLU A 28 -10.01 -0.36 -19.72
C GLU A 28 -11.45 -0.81 -19.45
N LEU A 29 -12.43 -0.07 -19.97
CA LEU A 29 -13.84 -0.45 -19.84
C LEU A 29 -14.22 -1.60 -20.79
N TYR A 30 -13.54 -1.70 -21.94
CA TYR A 30 -13.76 -2.72 -22.97
C TYR A 30 -12.48 -2.99 -23.75
N SER A 31 -12.21 -4.25 -24.09
CA SER A 31 -11.10 -4.62 -24.97
C SER A 31 -11.30 -4.10 -26.39
N LYS A 32 -10.59 -3.03 -26.75
CA LYS A 32 -10.60 -2.42 -28.08
C LYS A 32 -9.21 -1.95 -28.48
N LYS A 33 -8.98 -1.87 -29.79
CA LYS A 33 -7.74 -1.33 -30.35
C LYS A 33 -7.52 0.13 -29.88
N LYS A 34 -6.28 0.45 -29.49
CA LYS A 34 -5.85 1.79 -29.08
C LYS A 34 -6.26 2.81 -30.15
N LYS A 35 -6.99 3.86 -29.74
CA LYS A 35 -7.45 4.94 -30.65
C LYS A 35 -6.56 6.19 -30.58
N LEU A 36 -5.82 6.35 -29.49
CA LEU A 36 -4.91 7.46 -29.31
C LEU A 36 -3.63 7.18 -30.08
N ALA A 37 -3.20 8.14 -30.87
CA ALA A 37 -1.88 8.18 -31.48
C ALA A 37 -1.02 9.17 -30.71
N PHE A 38 0.26 8.86 -30.55
CA PHE A 38 1.24 9.71 -29.88
C PHE A 38 2.25 10.19 -30.92
N ALA A 39 2.86 11.34 -30.68
CA ALA A 39 3.96 11.81 -31.53
C ALA A 39 5.17 10.88 -31.35
N ASP A 40 5.95 10.69 -32.42
CA ASP A 40 7.23 10.00 -32.32
C ASP A 40 8.19 10.87 -31.50
N GLU A 41 8.41 10.53 -30.24
CA GLU A 41 9.50 11.12 -29.46
C GLU A 41 10.81 10.39 -29.81
N PRO A 42 11.95 11.10 -29.92
CA PRO A 42 13.24 10.42 -30.00
C PRO A 42 13.35 9.50 -28.78
N LEU A 43 13.74 8.24 -28.99
CA LEU A 43 13.98 7.24 -27.95
C LEU A 43 15.02 7.76 -26.93
N GLN A 44 14.59 8.61 -26.01
CA GLN A 44 15.26 8.79 -24.76
C GLN A 44 14.98 7.51 -24.01
N ARG A 45 15.97 6.59 -24.03
CA ARG A 45 16.05 5.47 -23.10
C ARG A 45 16.30 5.99 -21.67
N ILE A 46 15.51 6.98 -21.24
CA ILE A 46 15.39 7.30 -19.83
C ILE A 46 14.55 6.17 -19.30
N TRP A 47 15.24 5.16 -18.79
CA TRP A 47 14.64 4.19 -17.91
C TRP A 47 13.86 4.96 -16.84
N PRO A 48 12.62 4.56 -16.48
CA PRO A 48 11.97 5.15 -15.33
C PRO A 48 12.98 5.06 -14.18
N GLY A 49 13.29 6.18 -13.52
CA GLY A 49 14.40 6.32 -12.55
C GLY A 49 14.29 5.45 -11.28
N ASN A 50 13.48 4.40 -11.33
CA ASN A 50 12.93 3.67 -10.19
C ASN A 50 13.24 2.16 -10.25
N ALA A 51 13.95 1.63 -11.26
CA ALA A 51 14.32 0.20 -11.25
C ALA A 51 15.22 -0.16 -10.05
N LEU A 52 16.14 0.74 -9.68
CA LEU A 52 16.96 0.58 -8.48
C LEU A 52 16.14 0.67 -7.19
N SER A 53 15.11 1.53 -7.15
CA SER A 53 14.24 1.66 -5.98
C SER A 53 13.34 0.43 -5.82
N THR A 54 12.79 -0.10 -6.93
CA THR A 54 12.08 -1.38 -6.93
C THR A 54 12.97 -2.54 -6.49
N GLU A 55 14.22 -2.57 -6.96
CA GLU A 55 15.19 -3.59 -6.56
C GLU A 55 15.50 -3.52 -5.05
N ALA A 56 15.71 -2.32 -4.52
CA ALA A 56 15.88 -2.11 -3.10
C ALA A 56 14.63 -2.53 -2.30
N ALA A 57 13.42 -2.23 -2.81
CA ALA A 57 12.17 -2.69 -2.20
C ALA A 57 12.08 -4.23 -2.17
N PHE A 58 12.47 -4.91 -3.25
CA PHE A 58 12.56 -6.38 -3.27
C PHE A 58 13.52 -6.90 -2.19
N MET A 59 14.74 -6.36 -2.13
CA MET A 59 15.74 -6.78 -1.14
C MET A 59 15.27 -6.56 0.30
N LEU A 60 14.63 -5.41 0.58
CA LEU A 60 14.07 -5.11 1.90
C LEU A 60 12.94 -6.06 2.27
N LEU A 61 12.03 -6.32 1.33
CA LEU A 61 10.94 -7.28 1.54
C LEU A 61 11.50 -8.68 1.81
N GLU A 62 12.41 -9.16 0.97
CA GLU A 62 13.03 -10.47 1.10
C GLU A 62 13.76 -10.60 2.44
N THR A 63 14.58 -9.62 2.80
CA THR A 63 15.28 -9.57 4.10
C THR A 63 14.30 -9.62 5.26
N GLN A 64 13.20 -8.86 5.19
CA GLN A 64 12.17 -8.88 6.22
C GLN A 64 11.48 -10.25 6.34
N LEU A 65 11.23 -10.93 5.22
CA LEU A 65 10.61 -12.27 5.20
C LEU A 65 11.57 -13.31 5.78
N ILE A 66 12.85 -13.32 5.36
CA ILE A 66 13.89 -14.20 5.90
C ILE A 66 14.10 -13.94 7.40
N SER A 67 14.10 -12.67 7.83
CA SER A 67 14.21 -12.33 9.25
C SER A 67 13.07 -12.90 10.10
N ARG A 68 11.89 -13.15 9.52
CA ARG A 68 10.73 -13.75 10.23
C ARG A 68 10.74 -15.26 10.17
N ASP A 69 11.25 -15.81 9.07
CA ASP A 69 11.41 -17.24 8.86
C ASP A 69 12.80 -17.53 8.26
N PRO A 70 13.80 -17.80 9.13
CA PRO A 70 15.16 -18.09 8.68
C PRO A 70 15.26 -19.32 7.77
N SER A 71 14.27 -20.21 7.77
CA SER A 71 14.28 -21.39 6.89
C SER A 71 14.19 -21.04 5.39
N LEU A 72 13.83 -19.79 5.07
CA LEU A 72 13.78 -19.26 3.71
C LEU A 72 15.18 -18.95 3.13
N GLU A 73 16.21 -18.77 3.96
CA GLU A 73 17.53 -18.30 3.52
C GLU A 73 18.18 -19.24 2.50
N ASP A 74 18.13 -20.55 2.74
CA ASP A 74 18.76 -21.57 1.89
C ASP A 74 17.91 -21.96 0.66
N GLN A 75 16.74 -21.35 0.50
CA GLN A 75 15.81 -21.72 -0.56
C GLN A 75 16.01 -20.89 -1.83
N LEU A 76 15.69 -21.48 -2.98
CA LEU A 76 15.60 -20.74 -4.23
C LEU A 76 14.43 -19.76 -4.19
N SER A 77 14.51 -18.65 -4.93
CA SER A 77 13.49 -17.59 -4.91
C SER A 77 12.05 -18.08 -5.15
N TRP A 78 11.85 -19.11 -5.99
CA TRP A 78 10.55 -19.76 -6.18
C TRP A 78 10.11 -20.62 -4.99
N GLN A 79 11.02 -21.39 -4.41
CA GLN A 79 10.75 -22.19 -3.22
C GLN A 79 10.39 -21.29 -2.04
N ARG A 80 11.10 -20.16 -1.88
CA ARG A 80 10.76 -19.11 -0.92
C ARG A 80 9.32 -18.66 -1.09
N TYR A 81 8.91 -18.30 -2.31
CA TYR A 81 7.52 -17.89 -2.61
C TYR A 81 6.48 -18.96 -2.21
N LEU A 82 6.77 -20.24 -2.46
CA LEU A 82 5.88 -21.34 -2.09
C LEU A 82 5.81 -21.58 -0.57
N ALA A 83 6.90 -21.28 0.14
CA ALA A 83 7.01 -21.39 1.59
C ALA A 83 6.45 -20.18 2.35
N LEU A 84 6.18 -19.05 1.68
CA LEU A 84 5.61 -17.87 2.33
C LEU A 84 4.27 -18.18 3.01
N PRO A 85 4.01 -17.61 4.20
CA PRO A 85 2.76 -17.83 4.91
C PRO A 85 1.56 -17.32 4.10
N ARG A 86 0.40 -17.96 4.30
CA ARG A 86 -0.87 -17.67 3.60
C ARG A 86 -2.07 -17.73 4.54
N GLY A 87 -1.85 -17.58 5.85
CA GLY A 87 -2.89 -17.67 6.88
C GLY A 87 -3.83 -16.45 6.87
N THR A 88 -3.28 -15.26 6.62
CA THR A 88 -4.04 -14.00 6.57
C THR A 88 -4.14 -13.43 5.15
N VAL A 89 -5.03 -12.46 4.94
CA VAL A 89 -5.12 -11.76 3.64
C VAL A 89 -3.85 -10.96 3.38
N THR A 90 -3.36 -10.24 4.40
CA THR A 90 -2.08 -9.50 4.33
C THR A 90 -0.92 -10.39 3.89
N GLU A 91 -0.77 -11.58 4.47
CA GLU A 91 0.27 -12.54 4.07
C GLU A 91 0.14 -12.97 2.61
N LYS A 92 -1.09 -13.25 2.15
CA LYS A 92 -1.34 -13.62 0.75
C LYS A 92 -1.00 -12.47 -0.21
N LEU A 93 -1.35 -11.23 0.14
CA LEU A 93 -1.01 -10.03 -0.65
C LEU A 93 0.50 -9.85 -0.75
N VAL A 94 1.20 -9.95 0.39
CA VAL A 94 2.67 -9.87 0.45
C VAL A 94 3.31 -10.95 -0.42
N ALA A 95 2.79 -12.18 -0.40
CA ALA A 95 3.31 -13.26 -1.23
C ALA A 95 3.14 -13.00 -2.73
N GLU A 96 1.99 -12.46 -3.17
CA GLU A 96 1.80 -12.12 -4.59
C GLU A 96 2.62 -10.90 -5.02
N VAL A 97 2.83 -9.91 -4.14
CA VAL A 97 3.74 -8.77 -4.43
C VAL A 97 5.20 -9.24 -4.50
N TYR A 98 5.63 -10.10 -3.58
CA TYR A 98 6.94 -10.75 -3.66
C TYR A 98 7.10 -11.49 -4.98
N ARG A 99 6.05 -12.21 -5.43
CA ARG A 99 6.04 -12.94 -6.70
C ARG A 99 6.28 -12.03 -7.91
N LEU A 100 5.64 -10.84 -7.93
CA LEU A 100 5.82 -9.84 -8.99
C LEU A 100 7.24 -9.24 -8.97
N LEU A 101 7.70 -8.81 -7.78
CA LEU A 101 9.04 -8.25 -7.59
C LEU A 101 10.15 -9.26 -7.91
N ARG A 102 9.93 -10.55 -7.65
CA ARG A 102 10.84 -11.63 -8.00
C ARG A 102 11.13 -11.67 -9.51
N ILE A 103 10.13 -11.41 -10.36
CA ILE A 103 10.32 -11.37 -11.82
C ILE A 103 11.21 -10.18 -12.21
N HIS A 104 10.96 -9.01 -11.62
CA HIS A 104 11.81 -7.81 -11.80
C HIS A 104 13.26 -8.10 -11.39
N HIS A 105 13.47 -8.63 -10.18
CA HIS A 105 14.79 -8.99 -9.68
C HIS A 105 15.53 -9.98 -10.60
N ILE A 106 14.86 -11.08 -10.98
CA ILE A 106 15.47 -12.09 -11.85
C ILE A 106 15.85 -11.47 -13.21
N ALA A 107 14.96 -10.71 -13.82
CA ALA A 107 15.27 -10.05 -15.09
C ALA A 107 16.36 -8.97 -14.98
N GLY A 108 16.60 -8.41 -13.78
CA GLY A 108 17.60 -7.37 -13.56
C GLY A 108 18.99 -7.88 -13.25
N VAL A 109 19.08 -9.09 -12.71
CA VAL A 109 20.35 -9.67 -12.24
C VAL A 109 20.89 -10.72 -13.21
N PHE A 110 20.03 -11.49 -13.89
CA PHE A 110 20.46 -12.59 -14.73
C PHE A 110 20.78 -12.14 -16.17
N PRO A 111 21.80 -12.72 -16.83
CA PRO A 111 22.18 -12.36 -18.20
C PRO A 111 21.07 -12.55 -19.24
N GLU A 112 20.18 -13.52 -19.03
CA GLU A 112 19.02 -13.81 -19.89
C GLU A 112 17.81 -12.91 -19.57
N GLY A 113 17.96 -11.99 -18.63
CA GLY A 113 16.96 -10.99 -18.28
C GLY A 113 16.87 -9.90 -19.34
N HIS A 114 15.64 -9.56 -19.69
CA HIS A 114 15.32 -8.48 -20.61
C HIS A 114 14.32 -7.53 -19.96
N MET A 115 14.65 -6.25 -20.01
CA MET A 115 13.73 -5.20 -19.64
C MET A 115 13.73 -4.15 -20.75
N GLU A 116 12.55 -3.65 -21.12
CA GLU A 116 12.42 -2.58 -22.09
C GLU A 116 11.16 -1.76 -21.83
N LEU A 117 11.22 -0.47 -22.13
CA LEU A 117 10.06 0.42 -22.14
C LEU A 117 9.62 0.59 -23.60
N ASP A 118 8.44 0.09 -23.94
CA ASP A 118 7.85 0.19 -25.27
C ASP A 118 6.36 0.57 -25.19
N ASP A 119 5.92 1.51 -26.03
CA ASP A 119 4.54 2.07 -26.05
C ASP A 119 3.97 2.45 -24.67
N GLY A 120 4.83 2.93 -23.76
CA GLY A 120 4.46 3.31 -22.38
C GLY A 120 4.27 2.12 -21.42
N LEU A 121 4.65 0.91 -21.81
CA LEU A 121 4.64 -0.30 -20.99
C LEU A 121 6.07 -0.76 -20.72
N LEU A 122 6.31 -1.20 -19.50
CA LEU A 122 7.53 -1.87 -19.09
C LEU A 122 7.37 -3.37 -19.34
N HIS A 123 8.16 -3.90 -20.25
CA HIS A 123 8.23 -5.31 -20.57
C HIS A 123 9.42 -5.91 -19.82
N ILE A 124 9.13 -6.76 -18.84
CA ILE A 124 10.12 -7.47 -18.02
C ILE A 124 10.00 -8.95 -18.34
N SER A 125 11.09 -9.59 -18.76
CA SER A 125 11.06 -11.02 -19.05
C SER A 125 12.40 -11.69 -18.79
N CYS A 126 12.37 -12.98 -18.52
CA CYS A 126 13.57 -13.79 -18.37
C CYS A 126 13.23 -15.25 -18.64
N THR A 127 14.11 -15.99 -19.31
CA THR A 127 14.05 -17.45 -19.30
C THR A 127 14.93 -17.94 -18.16
N TYR A 128 14.33 -18.25 -17.02
CA TYR A 128 15.05 -18.67 -15.83
C TYR A 128 14.80 -20.15 -15.54
N ARG A 129 15.85 -20.96 -15.57
CA ARG A 129 15.80 -22.42 -15.26
C ARG A 129 14.71 -23.19 -16.03
N ARG A 130 14.57 -22.89 -17.33
CA ARG A 130 13.56 -23.47 -18.25
C ARG A 130 12.13 -23.00 -18.01
N CYS A 131 11.91 -21.98 -17.18
CA CYS A 131 10.63 -21.32 -16.99
C CYS A 131 10.66 -19.95 -17.67
N ALA A 132 9.64 -19.64 -18.46
CA ALA A 132 9.44 -18.30 -18.99
C ALA A 132 8.78 -17.43 -17.93
N LEU A 133 9.49 -16.38 -17.52
CA LEU A 133 8.97 -15.34 -16.64
C LEU A 133 8.67 -14.12 -17.50
N ALA A 134 7.48 -13.55 -17.35
CA ALA A 134 7.10 -12.32 -18.03
C ALA A 134 6.17 -11.48 -17.14
N LEU A 135 6.46 -10.19 -17.08
CA LEU A 135 5.64 -9.19 -16.43
C LEU A 135 5.62 -7.96 -17.35
N VAL A 136 4.43 -7.62 -17.85
CA VAL A 136 4.20 -6.39 -18.61
C VAL A 136 3.28 -5.52 -17.79
N LEU A 137 3.73 -4.32 -17.43
CA LEU A 137 3.00 -3.38 -16.58
C LEU A 137 3.31 -1.94 -16.98
N THR A 138 2.51 -0.97 -16.54
CA THR A 138 2.86 0.45 -16.71
C THR A 138 3.99 0.85 -15.74
N PRO A 139 4.72 1.94 -16.00
CA PRO A 139 5.66 2.51 -15.05
C PRO A 139 5.02 2.78 -13.67
N VAL A 140 3.76 3.24 -13.65
CA VAL A 140 2.99 3.44 -12.41
C VAL A 140 2.88 2.14 -11.62
N GLY A 141 2.55 1.02 -12.27
CA GLY A 141 2.47 -0.27 -11.58
C GLY A 141 3.77 -0.65 -10.85
N LEU A 142 4.94 -0.30 -11.41
CA LEU A 142 6.24 -0.54 -10.78
C LEU A 142 6.39 0.32 -9.51
N GLU A 143 5.98 1.58 -9.57
CA GLU A 143 5.96 2.49 -8.42
C GLU A 143 5.00 2.03 -7.32
N LEU A 144 3.89 1.39 -7.69
CA LEU A 144 2.93 0.83 -6.75
C LEU A 144 3.47 -0.40 -6.02
N LEU A 145 4.24 -1.24 -6.70
CA LEU A 145 4.93 -2.36 -6.06
C LEU A 145 5.90 -1.87 -4.98
N GLU A 146 6.69 -0.85 -5.29
CA GLU A 146 7.56 -0.18 -4.32
C GLU A 146 6.76 0.39 -3.15
N SER A 147 5.70 1.15 -3.44
CA SER A 147 4.88 1.80 -2.41
C SER A 147 4.17 0.80 -1.50
N PHE A 148 3.71 -0.34 -2.05
CA PHE A 148 3.13 -1.43 -1.28
C PHE A 148 4.14 -1.97 -0.26
N VAL A 149 5.36 -2.27 -0.70
CA VAL A 149 6.41 -2.80 0.18
C VAL A 149 6.73 -1.80 1.27
N PHE A 150 6.91 -0.53 0.89
CA PHE A 150 7.18 0.52 1.84
C PHE A 150 6.08 0.63 2.91
N TYR A 151 4.83 0.70 2.49
CA TYR A 151 3.70 0.76 3.43
C TYR A 151 3.64 -0.49 4.32
N TYR A 152 3.85 -1.69 3.77
CA TYR A 152 3.90 -2.92 4.55
C TYR A 152 4.99 -2.89 5.62
N LEU A 153 6.20 -2.48 5.28
CA LEU A 153 7.33 -2.42 6.22
C LEU A 153 7.14 -1.32 7.28
N ASP A 154 6.68 -0.11 6.90
CA ASP A 154 6.40 0.95 7.88
C ASP A 154 5.17 0.62 8.74
N SER A 155 4.25 -0.23 8.27
CA SER A 155 3.04 -0.59 9.01
C SER A 155 3.35 -1.15 10.41
N PHE A 156 4.50 -1.81 10.62
CA PHE A 156 4.88 -2.33 11.94
C PHE A 156 5.15 -1.22 12.97
N ASN A 157 5.47 -0.02 12.51
CA ASN A 157 5.76 1.16 13.33
C ASN A 157 4.58 2.15 13.41
N GLN A 158 3.47 1.87 12.71
CA GLN A 158 2.29 2.73 12.64
C GLN A 158 1.23 2.35 13.67
N PRO A 159 0.43 3.32 14.18
CA PRO A 159 -0.61 3.05 15.16
C PRO A 159 -1.87 2.42 14.56
N TYR A 160 -1.98 2.29 13.24
CA TYR A 160 -3.16 1.73 12.59
C TYR A 160 -3.35 0.25 12.93
N SER A 161 -4.60 -0.20 13.01
CA SER A 161 -4.94 -1.61 13.31
C SER A 161 -4.57 -2.56 12.15
N GLU A 162 -4.57 -3.86 12.41
CA GLU A 162 -4.35 -4.86 11.35
C GLU A 162 -5.41 -4.78 10.24
N SER A 163 -6.68 -4.55 10.58
CA SER A 163 -7.76 -4.40 9.59
C SER A 163 -7.58 -3.16 8.72
N TYR A 164 -7.05 -2.06 9.28
CA TYR A 164 -6.72 -0.87 8.51
C TYR A 164 -5.56 -1.15 7.53
N VAL A 165 -4.50 -1.79 8.01
CA VAL A 165 -3.33 -2.15 7.19
C VAL A 165 -3.75 -3.10 6.06
N GLU A 166 -4.54 -4.13 6.36
CA GLU A 166 -5.08 -5.07 5.38
C GLU A 166 -5.89 -4.35 4.29
N ALA A 167 -6.79 -3.43 4.67
CA ALA A 167 -7.60 -2.66 3.72
C ALA A 167 -6.73 -1.81 2.78
N MET A 168 -5.74 -1.11 3.34
CA MET A 168 -4.81 -0.28 2.57
C MET A 168 -3.97 -1.13 1.59
N LEU A 169 -3.38 -2.22 2.06
CA LEU A 169 -2.59 -3.14 1.22
C LEU A 169 -3.45 -3.80 0.15
N THR A 170 -4.71 -4.12 0.46
CA THR A 170 -5.67 -4.62 -0.52
C THR A 170 -5.88 -3.57 -1.61
N GLN A 171 -6.08 -2.30 -1.26
CA GLN A 171 -6.22 -1.23 -2.26
C GLN A 171 -4.96 -1.11 -3.13
N TYR A 172 -3.76 -1.09 -2.55
CA TYR A 172 -2.51 -1.08 -3.31
C TYR A 172 -2.44 -2.25 -4.30
N TYR A 173 -2.79 -3.46 -3.86
CA TYR A 173 -2.77 -4.63 -4.72
C TYR A 173 -3.76 -4.53 -5.89
N PHE A 174 -4.99 -4.08 -5.63
CA PHE A 174 -5.98 -3.85 -6.69
C PHE A 174 -5.48 -2.86 -7.74
N ASP A 175 -4.82 -1.79 -7.28
CA ASP A 175 -4.22 -0.81 -8.17
C ASP A 175 -3.07 -1.41 -8.98
N ILE A 176 -2.18 -2.21 -8.35
CA ILE A 176 -1.11 -2.95 -9.04
C ILE A 176 -1.69 -3.86 -10.13
N VAL A 177 -2.72 -4.65 -9.82
CA VAL A 177 -3.36 -5.54 -10.79
C VAL A 177 -3.93 -4.75 -11.98
N GLY A 178 -4.51 -3.57 -11.75
CA GLY A 178 -4.99 -2.70 -12.84
C GLY A 178 -3.89 -2.22 -13.79
N GLU A 179 -2.66 -2.10 -13.29
CA GLU A 179 -1.50 -1.69 -14.07
C GLU A 179 -0.79 -2.86 -14.79
N VAL A 180 -1.04 -4.11 -14.37
CA VAL A 180 -0.47 -5.31 -15.02
C VAL A 180 -1.27 -5.66 -16.29
N LYS A 181 -0.59 -5.69 -17.43
CA LYS A 181 -1.15 -6.04 -18.75
C LYS A 181 -0.88 -7.49 -19.15
N ARG A 182 0.22 -8.06 -18.68
CA ARG A 182 0.55 -9.47 -18.87
C ARG A 182 1.36 -9.98 -17.69
N PHE A 183 1.06 -11.20 -17.27
CA PHE A 183 1.81 -11.89 -16.23
C PHE A 183 1.97 -13.36 -16.63
N SER A 184 3.18 -13.88 -16.48
CA SER A 184 3.52 -15.29 -16.71
C SER A 184 4.61 -15.70 -15.73
N ASP A 185 4.29 -16.72 -14.94
CA ASP A 185 5.19 -17.33 -13.97
C ASP A 185 4.75 -18.78 -13.79
N GLU A 186 5.44 -19.70 -14.47
CA GLU A 186 5.16 -21.14 -14.48
C GLU A 186 3.70 -21.49 -14.83
N ASP A 187 3.15 -20.86 -15.89
CA ASP A 187 1.76 -21.03 -16.37
C ASP A 187 0.65 -20.65 -15.37
N ARG A 188 1.01 -20.03 -14.24
CA ARG A 188 0.04 -19.59 -13.24
C ARG A 188 -0.34 -18.13 -13.45
N ILE A 189 -1.63 -17.84 -13.32
CA ILE A 189 -2.16 -16.48 -13.32
C ILE A 189 -1.87 -15.76 -12.00
N LEU A 190 -1.97 -14.43 -12.02
CA LEU A 190 -1.91 -13.60 -10.82
C LEU A 190 -3.21 -13.80 -10.02
N TYR A 191 -3.09 -13.97 -8.70
CA TYR A 191 -4.26 -14.23 -7.86
C TYR A 191 -5.17 -12.99 -7.75
N GLN A 192 -6.48 -13.20 -7.73
CA GLN A 192 -7.48 -12.13 -7.57
C GLN A 192 -8.10 -12.25 -6.17
N PHE A 193 -7.93 -11.22 -5.34
CA PHE A 193 -8.55 -11.17 -4.01
C PHE A 193 -9.93 -10.54 -4.09
N ARG A 194 -10.78 -10.81 -3.10
CA ARG A 194 -12.03 -10.07 -2.93
C ARG A 194 -11.73 -8.75 -2.21
N GLN A 195 -12.10 -7.63 -2.79
CA GLN A 195 -12.08 -6.35 -2.09
C GLN A 195 -13.27 -6.26 -1.14
N ALA A 196 -13.03 -6.40 0.17
CA ALA A 196 -14.10 -6.29 1.16
C ALA A 196 -14.56 -4.83 1.36
N MET A 197 -13.61 -3.90 1.28
CA MET A 197 -13.82 -2.47 1.51
C MET A 197 -12.87 -1.69 0.59
N PRO A 198 -13.39 -0.96 -0.42
CA PRO A 198 -12.55 -0.07 -1.22
C PRO A 198 -12.11 1.10 -0.34
N MET A 199 -10.82 1.41 -0.35
CA MET A 199 -10.23 2.43 0.50
C MET A 199 -9.58 3.49 -0.38
N ASN A 200 -9.80 4.78 -0.10
CA ASN A 200 -9.06 5.81 -0.81
C ASN A 200 -7.67 5.96 -0.18
N ARG A 201 -6.63 5.58 -0.93
CA ARG A 201 -5.23 5.65 -0.48
C ARG A 201 -4.48 6.90 -0.93
N HIS A 202 -5.05 7.69 -1.84
CA HIS A 202 -4.35 8.80 -2.49
C HIS A 202 -4.26 10.04 -1.60
N PHE A 203 -5.30 10.24 -0.81
CA PHE A 203 -5.43 11.37 0.08
C PHE A 203 -6.29 10.92 1.25
N ARG A 204 -5.96 11.34 2.48
CA ARG A 204 -6.78 11.09 3.67
C ARG A 204 -6.81 12.32 4.57
N PHE A 205 -7.98 12.65 5.10
CA PHE A 205 -8.19 13.67 6.11
C PHE A 205 -8.15 13.03 7.49
N ASP A 206 -7.65 13.74 8.50
CA ASP A 206 -7.73 13.27 9.88
C ASP A 206 -8.79 14.07 10.65
N SER A 207 -9.56 13.38 11.50
CA SER A 207 -10.47 13.99 12.47
C SER A 207 -10.22 13.42 13.86
N ASP A 208 -9.64 14.23 14.75
CA ASP A 208 -9.30 13.86 16.13
C ASP A 208 -10.37 14.20 17.15
N HIS A 209 -11.44 14.90 16.76
CA HIS A 209 -12.59 15.22 17.62
C HIS A 209 -13.92 14.94 16.91
N PRO A 210 -14.18 13.68 16.47
CA PRO A 210 -15.48 13.32 15.94
C PRO A 210 -16.55 13.44 17.04
N ARG A 211 -17.71 14.03 16.70
CA ARG A 211 -18.91 13.88 17.53
C ARG A 211 -19.53 12.52 17.22
N TYR A 212 -19.92 11.78 18.25
CA TYR A 212 -20.52 10.47 18.08
C TYR A 212 -21.57 10.18 19.14
N ARG A 213 -22.45 9.22 18.84
CA ARG A 213 -23.48 8.71 19.75
C ARG A 213 -23.45 7.19 19.72
N VAL A 214 -23.78 6.58 20.86
CA VAL A 214 -23.96 5.13 20.95
C VAL A 214 -25.44 4.85 21.13
N ALA A 215 -26.02 4.08 20.21
CA ALA A 215 -27.41 3.66 20.25
C ALA A 215 -27.57 2.29 19.61
N GLU A 216 -28.41 1.43 20.20
CA GLU A 216 -28.81 0.14 19.60
C GLU A 216 -27.63 -0.70 19.08
N ASN A 217 -26.56 -0.80 19.88
CA ASN A 217 -25.34 -1.54 19.56
C ASN A 217 -24.52 -1.00 18.35
N ASN A 218 -24.73 0.27 17.98
CA ASN A 218 -23.95 0.96 16.97
C ASN A 218 -23.30 2.24 17.54
N LEU A 219 -22.09 2.51 17.04
CA LEU A 219 -21.41 3.79 17.16
C LEU A 219 -21.75 4.62 15.91
N ALA A 220 -22.53 5.67 16.07
CA ALA A 220 -22.86 6.61 14.99
C ALA A 220 -21.96 7.86 15.10
N ILE A 221 -21.21 8.15 14.05
CA ILE A 221 -20.36 9.35 13.95
C ILE A 221 -21.15 10.42 13.21
N GLU A 222 -21.24 11.63 13.77
CA GLU A 222 -21.93 12.74 13.12
C GLU A 222 -21.07 13.29 11.99
N ILE A 223 -21.45 12.99 10.74
CA ILE A 223 -20.77 13.50 9.54
C ILE A 223 -21.66 14.56 8.90
N GLY A 224 -21.14 15.79 8.79
CA GLY A 224 -21.87 16.85 8.09
C GLY A 224 -22.10 16.46 6.63
N GLY A 225 -23.28 16.75 6.07
CA GLY A 225 -23.68 16.28 4.73
C GLY A 225 -22.73 16.64 3.58
N PHE A 226 -21.87 17.66 3.74
CA PHE A 226 -20.82 18.00 2.79
C PHE A 226 -19.69 16.95 2.74
N HIS A 227 -19.39 16.29 3.86
CA HIS A 227 -18.29 15.34 4.04
C HIS A 227 -18.73 13.86 3.98
N SER A 228 -19.99 13.60 3.60
CA SER A 228 -20.59 12.26 3.67
C SER A 228 -20.15 11.31 2.55
N ASP A 229 -19.55 11.81 1.46
CA ASP A 229 -19.01 11.01 0.36
C ASP A 229 -17.58 10.54 0.69
N PRO A 230 -17.37 9.25 1.00
CA PRO A 230 -16.06 8.71 1.38
C PRO A 230 -15.04 8.75 0.23
N ALA A 231 -15.50 8.73 -1.03
CA ALA A 231 -14.61 8.78 -2.17
C ALA A 231 -13.97 10.17 -2.32
N ARG A 232 -14.74 11.22 -1.98
CA ARG A 232 -14.30 12.62 -2.03
C ARG A 232 -13.64 13.08 -0.72
N TYR A 233 -14.14 12.61 0.42
CA TYR A 233 -13.65 12.96 1.75
C TYR A 233 -13.29 11.69 2.55
N PRO A 234 -12.17 11.03 2.19
CA PRO A 234 -11.68 9.88 2.94
C PRO A 234 -11.11 10.34 4.29
N ILE A 235 -11.93 10.28 5.33
CA ILE A 235 -11.59 10.74 6.68
C ILE A 235 -11.21 9.54 7.56
N ASP A 236 -10.13 9.66 8.31
CA ASP A 236 -9.79 8.80 9.43
C ASP A 236 -10.25 9.45 10.74
N PHE A 237 -11.19 8.79 11.42
CA PHE A 237 -11.70 9.22 12.72
C PHE A 237 -10.86 8.62 13.85
N TYR A 238 -10.22 9.48 14.63
CA TYR A 238 -9.49 9.11 15.83
C TYR A 238 -10.43 9.28 17.02
N LEU A 239 -10.80 8.16 17.63
CA LEU A 239 -11.86 8.09 18.61
C LEU A 239 -11.36 7.35 19.85
N ILE A 240 -11.50 7.97 21.02
CA ILE A 240 -11.30 7.27 22.30
C ILE A 240 -12.65 6.72 22.75
N PHE A 241 -12.73 5.40 22.92
CA PHE A 241 -13.91 4.71 23.42
C PHE A 241 -13.46 3.61 24.39
N GLU A 242 -14.06 3.57 25.59
CA GLU A 242 -13.71 2.61 26.64
C GLU A 242 -12.19 2.51 26.87
N ASP A 243 -11.55 3.64 27.14
CA ASP A 243 -10.11 3.77 27.42
C ASP A 243 -9.19 3.22 26.33
N SER A 244 -9.67 3.19 25.08
CA SER A 244 -8.91 2.73 23.93
C SER A 244 -9.05 3.67 22.75
N LEU A 245 -7.92 3.98 22.12
CA LEU A 245 -7.91 4.69 20.85
C LEU A 245 -8.29 3.74 19.72
N HIS A 246 -9.21 4.19 18.88
CA HIS A 246 -9.62 3.56 17.63
C HIS A 246 -9.36 4.52 16.48
N ILE A 247 -8.88 3.98 15.36
CA ILE A 247 -8.68 4.74 14.13
C ILE A 247 -9.59 4.11 13.08
N ILE A 248 -10.72 4.77 12.82
CA ILE A 248 -11.81 4.24 12.00
C ILE A 248 -11.84 5.00 10.68
N PRO A 249 -11.53 4.35 9.54
CA PRO A 249 -11.67 4.98 8.24
C PRO A 249 -13.17 5.14 7.92
N VAL A 250 -13.55 6.26 7.30
CA VAL A 250 -14.94 6.52 6.90
C VAL A 250 -15.52 5.41 6.02
N GLU A 251 -14.70 4.73 5.24
CA GLU A 251 -15.09 3.61 4.38
C GLU A 251 -15.57 2.38 5.16
N ALA A 252 -15.22 2.28 6.46
CA ALA A 252 -15.73 1.22 7.34
C ALA A 252 -17.17 1.49 7.82
N LEU A 253 -17.65 2.72 7.71
CA LEU A 253 -18.98 3.12 8.18
C LEU A 253 -20.05 2.74 7.16
N ARG A 254 -21.21 2.30 7.67
CA ARG A 254 -22.43 2.11 6.87
C ARG A 254 -23.46 3.13 7.33
N ARG A 255 -23.80 4.08 6.47
CA ARG A 255 -24.67 5.22 6.82
C ARG A 255 -24.17 5.89 8.10
N GLU A 256 -22.88 6.24 8.11
CA GLU A 256 -22.22 6.97 9.22
C GLU A 256 -22.16 6.19 10.55
N SER A 257 -22.49 4.89 10.53
CA SER A 257 -22.55 4.04 11.71
C SER A 257 -21.63 2.83 11.58
N LEU A 258 -21.08 2.40 12.72
CA LEU A 258 -20.25 1.22 12.88
C LEU A 258 -20.86 0.32 13.97
N PRO A 259 -21.10 -0.98 13.71
CA PRO A 259 -21.49 -1.93 14.74
C PRO A 259 -20.43 -2.00 15.86
N LEU A 260 -20.86 -1.94 17.14
CA LEU A 260 -19.93 -1.94 18.27
C LEU A 260 -19.08 -3.22 18.35
N ASP A 261 -19.61 -4.36 17.92
CA ASP A 261 -18.89 -5.63 17.86
C ASP A 261 -17.73 -5.62 16.83
N SER A 262 -17.78 -4.71 15.86
CA SER A 262 -16.72 -4.51 14.87
C SER A 262 -15.66 -3.50 15.32
N LEU A 263 -15.96 -2.68 16.34
CA LEU A 263 -15.06 -1.64 16.86
C LEU A 263 -13.68 -2.19 17.28
N PRO A 264 -13.54 -3.36 17.94
CA PRO A 264 -12.23 -3.88 18.34
C PRO A 264 -11.25 -4.10 17.17
N ARG A 265 -11.75 -4.31 15.95
CA ARG A 265 -10.91 -4.48 14.74
C ARG A 265 -10.18 -3.19 14.33
N TRP A 266 -10.67 -2.05 14.78
CA TRP A 266 -10.14 -0.72 14.49
C TRP A 266 -9.32 -0.14 15.64
N ARG A 267 -9.04 -0.95 16.67
CA ARG A 267 -8.24 -0.54 17.81
C ARG A 267 -6.80 -0.22 17.39
N ALA A 268 -6.33 0.96 17.77
CA ALA A 268 -5.00 1.44 17.42
C ALA A 268 -3.91 0.63 18.16
N ARG A 269 -2.81 0.33 17.45
CA ARG A 269 -1.59 -0.27 17.99
C ARG A 269 -0.74 0.81 18.65
N THR A 270 -1.06 1.19 19.89
CA THR A 270 -0.35 2.24 20.63
C THR A 270 0.22 1.74 21.95
N ALA A 271 1.35 2.32 22.37
CA ALA A 271 1.91 2.07 23.69
C ALA A 271 0.97 2.67 24.75
N GLY A 272 0.40 1.82 25.61
CA GLY A 272 -0.57 2.25 26.63
C GLY A 272 -2.00 2.47 26.12
N GLY A 273 -2.30 2.12 24.86
CA GLY A 273 -3.68 2.04 24.34
C GLY A 273 -4.36 3.35 23.96
N LEU A 274 -3.79 4.50 24.30
CA LEU A 274 -4.42 5.82 24.10
C LEU A 274 -3.54 6.83 23.34
N LEU A 275 -2.22 6.69 23.42
CA LEU A 275 -1.30 7.74 22.97
C LEU A 275 -0.80 7.48 21.55
N LEU A 276 -0.99 8.47 20.68
CA LEU A 276 -0.38 8.45 19.35
C LEU A 276 1.14 8.65 19.44
N PRO A 277 1.92 8.09 18.50
CA PRO A 277 3.36 8.38 18.39
C PRO A 277 3.63 9.87 18.14
N ASP A 278 4.74 10.39 18.67
CA ASP A 278 5.10 11.82 18.58
C ASP A 278 5.10 12.38 17.16
N ARG A 279 5.41 11.57 16.14
CA ARG A 279 5.36 11.96 14.73
C ARG A 279 3.97 12.46 14.27
N PHE A 280 2.90 12.11 14.98
CA PHE A 280 1.53 12.59 14.69
C PHE A 280 1.23 13.98 15.25
N ARG A 281 2.10 14.53 16.13
CA ARG A 281 1.86 15.83 16.79
C ARG A 281 1.67 16.97 15.78
N GLN A 282 2.38 16.93 14.65
CA GLN A 282 2.25 17.94 13.59
C GLN A 282 0.92 17.85 12.83
N ARG A 283 0.28 16.67 12.78
CA ARG A 283 -1.03 16.46 12.12
C ARG A 283 -2.19 17.04 12.94
N PHE A 284 -2.04 17.05 14.26
CA PHE A 284 -3.07 17.46 15.23
C PHE A 284 -2.68 18.69 16.05
N GLY A 285 -1.70 19.47 15.58
CA GLY A 285 -1.27 20.68 16.27
C GLY A 285 -2.43 21.66 16.34
N ARG A 286 -2.83 22.04 17.56
CA ARG A 286 -3.78 23.12 17.81
C ARG A 286 -3.09 24.21 18.58
N GLU A 287 -3.42 25.45 18.27
CA GLU A 287 -3.01 26.57 19.09
C GLU A 287 -3.61 26.39 20.48
N THR A 288 -2.76 26.42 21.52
CA THR A 288 -3.25 26.42 22.88
C THR A 288 -3.81 27.81 23.13
N VAL A 289 -5.14 27.94 23.11
CA VAL A 289 -5.80 29.22 23.38
C VAL A 289 -5.50 29.60 24.83
N VAL A 290 -4.54 30.52 25.01
CA VAL A 290 -4.25 31.12 26.30
C VAL A 290 -5.32 32.19 26.55
N VAL A 291 -6.25 31.90 27.47
CA VAL A 291 -7.32 32.82 27.85
C VAL A 291 -6.69 34.14 28.32
N GLY A 292 -6.96 35.23 27.60
CA GLY A 292 -6.52 36.60 27.96
C GLY A 292 -5.48 37.24 27.05
N LEU A 293 -4.96 36.55 26.04
CA LEU A 293 -4.16 37.18 24.97
C LEU A 293 -5.06 37.58 23.79
N PRO A 294 -4.95 38.81 23.26
CA PRO A 294 -5.67 39.19 22.06
C PRO A 294 -5.20 38.32 20.90
N MET A 295 -6.15 37.75 20.14
CA MET A 295 -5.84 37.05 18.89
C MET A 295 -5.14 38.05 17.96
N SER A 296 -3.92 37.72 17.54
CA SER A 296 -3.18 38.44 16.50
C SER A 296 -3.54 37.92 15.12
#